data_AF-A0A3D5DNG6-F1
#
_entry.id   AF-A0A3D5DNG6-F1
#
_cell.length_a   1.000
_cell.length_b   1.000
_cell.length_c   1.000
_cell.angle_alpha   90.00
_cell.angle_beta   90.00
_cell.angle_gamma   90.00
#
_symmetry.space_group_name_H-M   'P 1'
#
loop_
_entity.id
_entity.type
_entity.pdbx_description
1 polymer ?
#
loop_
_entity_poly.entity_id
_entity_poly.type
_entity_poly.pdbx_seq_one_letter_code
_entity_poly.pdbx_strand_id
1 'polypeptide(L)'
;MRHNRTQAEIGESFGVSQSAISPAIKVITPLIAEDLTDYVPAADELDADTQYIVDGTLLPCWSWAARPELYSGKHKTTGMKVQVACTIYGQLAWISDPVNGNRHDNLGLNESGALLTLNPEDWM
;
A
#
# COMPACT_ATOMS: atom_id res chain seq x y z
N MET A 1 13.08 -2.19 -13.97
CA MET A 1 12.67 -3.23 -13.00
C MET A 1 12.70 -2.59 -11.61
N ARG A 2 11.67 -2.80 -10.76
CA ARG A 2 11.67 -2.28 -9.38
C ARG A 2 12.66 -3.11 -8.55
N HIS A 3 13.61 -2.48 -7.89
CA HIS A 3 14.62 -3.14 -7.05
C HIS A 3 14.50 -2.67 -5.61
N ASN A 4 14.29 -3.60 -4.67
CA ASN A 4 14.28 -3.30 -3.23
C ASN A 4 15.70 -3.35 -2.68
N ARG A 5 16.51 -2.34 -3.04
CA ARG A 5 17.93 -2.29 -2.68
C ARG A 5 18.11 -2.03 -1.19
N THR A 6 19.11 -2.67 -0.60
CA THR A 6 19.52 -2.40 0.78
C THR A 6 20.17 -1.02 0.88
N GLN A 7 20.14 -0.41 2.07
CA GLN A 7 20.81 0.89 2.28
C GLN A 7 22.33 0.82 2.02
N ALA A 8 22.96 -0.34 2.22
CA ALA A 8 24.37 -0.55 1.93
C ALA A 8 24.65 -0.43 0.42
N GLU A 9 23.86 -1.12 -0.41
CA GLU A 9 23.99 -1.04 -1.87
C GLU A 9 23.72 0.38 -2.38
N ILE A 10 22.74 1.08 -1.80
CA ILE A 10 22.46 2.48 -2.14
C ILE A 10 23.68 3.35 -1.79
N GLY A 11 24.25 3.18 -0.59
CA GLY A 11 25.45 3.89 -0.15
C GLY A 11 26.63 3.71 -1.10
N GLU A 12 26.89 2.46 -1.52
CA GLU A 12 27.93 2.12 -2.49
C GLU A 12 27.75 2.89 -3.82
N SER A 13 26.54 2.91 -4.38
CA SER A 13 26.28 3.63 -5.64
C SER A 13 26.48 5.14 -5.56
N PHE A 14 26.25 5.74 -4.39
CA PHE A 14 26.43 7.17 -4.18
C PHE A 14 27.79 7.54 -3.59
N GLY A 15 28.67 6.55 -3.33
CA GLY A 15 29.99 6.79 -2.72
C GLY A 15 29.91 7.30 -1.28
N VAL A 16 28.85 6.96 -0.54
CA VAL A 16 28.61 7.39 0.84
C VAL A 16 28.47 6.20 1.79
N SER A 17 28.58 6.44 3.10
CA SER A 17 28.36 5.39 4.09
C SER A 17 26.90 4.94 4.12
N GLN A 18 26.66 3.66 4.45
CA GLN A 18 25.31 3.14 4.68
C GLN A 18 24.55 3.96 5.75
N SER A 19 25.25 4.47 6.77
CA SER A 19 24.67 5.32 7.81
C SER A 19 24.18 6.69 7.31
N ALA A 20 24.69 7.18 6.18
CA ALA A 20 24.22 8.43 5.56
C ALA A 20 22.89 8.26 4.80
N ILE A 21 22.57 7.03 4.36
CA ILE A 21 21.37 6.75 3.58
C ILE A 21 20.10 6.84 4.41
N SER A 22 20.11 6.36 5.66
CA SER A 22 18.93 6.38 6.53
C SER A 22 18.39 7.80 6.80
N PRO A 23 19.24 8.79 7.19
CA PRO A 23 18.81 10.19 7.26
C PRO A 23 18.30 10.75 5.94
N ALA A 24 18.94 10.43 4.82
CA ALA A 24 18.49 10.91 3.51
C ALA A 24 17.10 10.39 3.15
N ILE A 25 16.82 9.10 3.37
CA ILE A 25 15.48 8.52 3.22
C ILE A 25 14.49 9.25 4.12
N LYS A 26 14.84 9.47 5.40
CA LYS A 26 13.97 10.16 6.36
C LYS A 26 13.60 11.58 5.93
N VAL A 27 14.49 12.29 5.23
CA VAL A 27 14.23 13.62 4.68
C VAL A 27 13.38 13.57 3.41
N ILE A 28 13.65 12.63 2.52
CA ILE A 28 13.00 12.57 1.19
C ILE A 28 11.59 11.99 1.27
N THR A 29 11.36 10.95 2.09
CA THR A 29 10.04 10.29 2.19
C THR A 29 8.88 11.24 2.45
N PRO A 30 8.92 12.20 3.41
CA PRO A 30 7.81 13.13 3.61
C PRO A 30 7.59 14.07 2.44
N LEU A 31 8.65 14.47 1.71
CA LEU A 31 8.51 15.34 0.53
C LEU A 31 7.77 14.63 -0.61
N ILE A 32 8.05 13.34 -0.80
CA ILE A 32 7.31 12.51 -1.76
C ILE A 32 5.85 12.37 -1.34
N ALA A 33 5.59 12.18 -0.05
CA ALA A 33 4.22 12.06 0.45
C ALA A 33 3.42 13.36 0.26
N GLU A 34 4.03 14.51 0.53
CA GLU A 34 3.42 15.83 0.30
C GLU A 34 3.08 16.04 -1.19
N ASP A 35 4.03 15.81 -2.08
CA ASP A 35 3.84 15.96 -3.53
C ASP A 35 2.76 15.01 -4.09
N LEU A 36 2.61 13.82 -3.50
CA LEU A 36 1.62 12.83 -3.91
C LEU A 36 0.25 13.00 -3.23
N THR A 37 0.09 13.91 -2.27
CA THR A 37 -1.14 14.01 -1.47
C THR A 37 -2.37 14.28 -2.35
N ASP A 38 -2.23 15.13 -3.36
CA ASP A 38 -3.31 15.47 -4.31
C ASP A 38 -3.56 14.38 -5.37
N TYR A 39 -2.75 13.32 -5.39
CA TYR A 39 -2.80 12.24 -6.38
C TYR A 39 -3.21 10.89 -5.78
N VAL A 40 -3.67 10.85 -4.52
CA VAL A 40 -4.22 9.65 -3.89
C VAL A 40 -5.74 9.64 -4.09
N PRO A 41 -6.29 8.80 -4.99
CA PRO A 41 -7.71 8.80 -5.26
C PRO A 41 -8.50 8.27 -4.05
N ALA A 42 -9.60 8.95 -3.73
CA ALA A 42 -10.47 8.60 -2.61
C ALA A 42 -11.63 7.68 -3.04
N ALA A 43 -12.22 6.97 -2.07
CA ALA A 43 -13.27 5.99 -2.35
C ALA A 43 -14.58 6.60 -2.91
N ASP A 44 -14.82 7.88 -2.62
CA ASP A 44 -15.96 8.66 -3.11
C ASP A 44 -15.77 9.21 -4.53
N GLU A 45 -14.56 9.11 -5.09
CA GLU A 45 -14.26 9.44 -6.48
C GLU A 45 -14.49 8.27 -7.44
N LEU A 46 -14.84 7.09 -6.91
CA LEU A 46 -15.15 5.91 -7.70
C LEU A 46 -16.51 6.08 -8.39
N ASP A 47 -16.54 5.81 -9.70
CA ASP A 47 -17.72 5.91 -10.54
C ASP A 47 -18.52 4.60 -10.52
N ALA A 48 -19.80 4.69 -10.14
CA ALA A 48 -20.69 3.52 -10.03
C ALA A 48 -20.93 2.83 -11.38
N ASP A 49 -20.80 3.54 -12.50
CA ASP A 49 -20.98 3.00 -13.85
C ASP A 49 -19.68 2.39 -14.42
N THR A 50 -18.57 2.47 -13.68
CA THR A 50 -17.26 1.95 -14.10
C THR A 50 -16.96 0.60 -13.43
N GLN A 51 -16.45 -0.35 -14.23
CA GLN A 51 -15.93 -1.62 -13.71
C GLN A 51 -14.50 -1.48 -13.20
N TYR A 52 -14.27 -1.95 -11.98
CA TYR A 52 -12.96 -1.96 -11.32
C TYR A 52 -12.51 -3.36 -10.97
N ILE A 53 -11.20 -3.58 -11.02
CA ILE A 53 -10.54 -4.76 -10.45
C ILE A 53 -10.02 -4.36 -9.09
N VAL A 54 -10.39 -5.13 -8.06
CA VAL A 54 -9.92 -4.91 -6.68
C VAL A 54 -9.04 -6.06 -6.24
N ASP A 55 -7.88 -5.72 -5.69
CA ASP A 55 -6.96 -6.69 -5.08
C ASP A 55 -6.43 -6.20 -3.73
N GLY A 56 -6.17 -7.16 -2.84
CA GLY A 56 -5.57 -6.93 -1.53
C GLY A 56 -4.06 -7.14 -1.58
N THR A 57 -3.29 -6.09 -1.32
CA THR A 57 -1.82 -6.16 -1.30
C THR A 57 -1.26 -5.98 0.11
N LEU A 58 -0.23 -6.75 0.43
CA LEU A 58 0.50 -6.64 1.70
C LEU A 58 1.74 -5.78 1.48
N LEU A 59 1.84 -4.68 2.20
CA LEU A 59 3.00 -3.80 2.32
C LEU A 59 3.90 -4.33 3.45
N PRO A 60 5.02 -5.02 3.16
CA PRO A 60 5.82 -5.67 4.19
C PRO A 60 6.48 -4.64 5.09
N CYS A 61 6.54 -4.93 6.39
CA CYS A 61 7.21 -4.09 7.37
C CYS A 61 7.98 -4.94 8.38
N TRP A 62 8.79 -4.27 9.22
CA TRP A 62 9.56 -4.94 10.25
C TRP A 62 8.67 -5.70 11.24
N SER A 63 9.14 -6.83 11.73
CA SER A 63 8.45 -7.61 12.75
C SER A 63 8.72 -7.05 14.14
N TRP A 64 7.68 -6.58 14.82
CA TRP A 64 7.77 -6.02 16.17
C TRP A 64 7.13 -6.97 17.16
N ALA A 65 7.84 -7.34 18.23
CA ALA A 65 7.33 -8.27 19.24
C ALA A 65 6.03 -7.78 19.90
N ALA A 66 5.84 -6.46 20.00
CA ALA A 66 4.64 -5.84 20.55
C ALA A 66 3.47 -5.71 19.55
N ARG A 67 3.64 -6.15 18.29
CA ARG A 67 2.64 -5.99 17.22
C ARG A 67 2.40 -7.32 16.45
N PRO A 68 1.98 -8.40 17.13
CA PRO A 68 1.72 -9.69 16.49
C PRO A 68 0.63 -9.64 15.41
N GLU A 69 -0.29 -8.68 15.48
CA GLU A 69 -1.37 -8.44 14.53
C GLU A 69 -0.88 -8.08 13.11
N LEU A 70 0.38 -7.66 12.97
CA LEU A 70 0.96 -7.38 11.65
C LEU A 70 1.29 -8.66 10.87
N TYR A 71 1.39 -9.82 11.52
CA TYR A 71 1.79 -11.05 10.86
C TYR A 71 0.68 -11.59 9.95
N SER A 72 0.97 -11.62 8.65
CA SER A 72 0.07 -12.20 7.67
C SER A 72 0.30 -13.70 7.53
N GLY A 73 -0.70 -14.49 7.90
CA GLY A 73 -0.66 -15.95 7.75
C GLY A 73 -0.55 -16.41 6.29
N LYS A 74 -1.09 -15.63 5.33
CA LYS A 74 -1.05 -15.89 3.88
C LYS A 74 0.35 -15.68 3.32
N HIS A 75 0.96 -14.53 3.60
CA HIS A 75 2.27 -14.15 3.05
C HIS A 75 3.46 -14.59 3.90
N LYS A 76 3.20 -15.16 5.09
CA LYS A 76 4.22 -15.59 6.07
C LYS A 76 5.22 -14.49 6.45
N THR A 77 4.78 -13.24 6.42
CA THR A 77 5.57 -12.05 6.76
C THR A 77 4.72 -11.00 7.48
N THR A 78 5.37 -10.07 8.18
CA THR A 78 4.71 -8.93 8.81
C THR A 78 4.48 -7.80 7.82
N GLY A 79 3.34 -7.12 7.91
CA GLY A 79 3.02 -6.02 7.03
C GLY A 79 1.71 -5.33 7.38
N MET A 80 1.44 -4.25 6.66
CA MET A 80 0.14 -3.61 6.60
C MET A 80 -0.54 -4.03 5.30
N LYS A 81 -1.84 -4.29 5.33
CA LYS A 81 -2.62 -4.64 4.13
C LYS A 81 -3.37 -3.40 3.64
N VAL A 82 -3.40 -3.21 2.34
CA VAL A 82 -4.24 -2.21 1.66
C VAL A 82 -5.05 -2.90 0.56
N GLN A 83 -6.25 -2.40 0.28
CA GLN A 83 -6.98 -2.73 -0.93
C GLN A 83 -6.63 -1.70 -2.01
N VAL A 84 -6.56 -2.16 -3.24
CA VAL A 84 -6.29 -1.32 -4.40
C VAL A 84 -7.36 -1.60 -5.44
N ALA A 85 -8.03 -0.55 -5.92
CA ALA A 85 -8.89 -0.63 -7.10
C ALA A 85 -8.18 -0.02 -8.30
N CYS A 86 -8.30 -0.67 -9.45
CA CYS A 86 -7.86 -0.12 -10.73
C CYS A 86 -8.91 -0.36 -11.82
N THR A 87 -8.89 0.49 -12.84
CA THR A 87 -9.70 0.27 -14.05
C THR A 87 -9.22 -0.98 -14.77
N ILE A 88 -10.04 -1.53 -15.67
CA ILE A 88 -9.66 -2.66 -16.54
C ILE A 88 -8.45 -2.36 -17.45
N TYR A 89 -8.09 -1.08 -17.61
CA TYR A 89 -6.91 -0.63 -18.34
C TYR A 89 -5.67 -0.46 -17.44
N GLY A 90 -5.77 -0.80 -16.15
CA GLY A 90 -4.68 -0.77 -15.18
C GLY A 90 -4.40 0.61 -14.58
N GLN A 91 -5.33 1.58 -14.70
CA GLN A 91 -5.18 2.88 -14.06
C GLN A 91 -5.63 2.78 -12.61
N LEU A 92 -4.80 3.26 -11.69
CA LEU A 92 -5.12 3.30 -10.27
C LEU A 92 -6.37 4.18 -10.05
N ALA A 93 -7.38 3.63 -9.39
CA ALA A 93 -8.65 4.30 -9.14
C ALA A 93 -8.89 4.57 -7.66
N TRP A 94 -8.28 3.81 -6.75
CA TRP A 94 -8.39 4.01 -5.30
C TRP A 94 -7.40 3.11 -4.52
N ILE A 95 -6.99 3.56 -3.33
CA ILE A 95 -6.23 2.79 -2.34
C ILE A 95 -6.88 2.96 -0.97
N SER A 96 -7.13 1.86 -0.25
CA SER A 96 -7.65 1.92 1.11
C SER A 96 -6.62 2.41 2.12
N ASP A 97 -7.11 2.88 3.27
CA ASP A 97 -6.26 3.00 4.45
C ASP A 97 -5.59 1.66 4.80
N PRO A 98 -4.36 1.69 5.34
CA PRO A 98 -3.63 0.49 5.74
C PRO A 98 -4.25 -0.14 6.99
N VAL A 99 -4.57 -1.42 6.90
CA VAL A 99 -5.05 -2.26 8.01
C VAL A 99 -4.00 -3.29 8.42
N ASN A 100 -4.18 -3.92 9.59
CA ASN A 100 -3.24 -4.93 10.08
C ASN A 100 -3.12 -6.14 9.13
N GLY A 101 -1.90 -6.63 8.92
CA GLY A 101 -1.59 -7.69 7.95
C GLY A 101 -2.25 -9.05 8.20
N ASN A 102 -2.74 -9.32 9.41
CA ASN A 102 -3.49 -10.53 9.73
C ASN A 102 -4.95 -10.51 9.23
N ARG A 103 -5.48 -9.34 8.80
CA ARG A 103 -6.87 -9.22 8.35
C ARG A 103 -7.09 -9.87 6.99
N HIS A 104 -8.28 -10.44 6.80
CA HIS A 104 -8.72 -10.97 5.50
C HIS A 104 -9.16 -9.86 4.55
N ASP A 105 -9.03 -10.10 3.25
CA ASP A 105 -9.26 -9.09 2.20
C ASP A 105 -10.71 -8.56 2.24
N ASN A 106 -11.70 -9.44 2.44
CA ASN A 106 -13.12 -9.05 2.56
C ASN A 106 -13.41 -8.11 3.75
N LEU A 107 -12.67 -8.24 4.85
CA LEU A 107 -12.84 -7.37 6.00
C LEU A 107 -12.24 -5.99 5.74
N GLY A 108 -11.10 -5.94 5.05
CA GLY A 108 -10.48 -4.68 4.64
C GLY A 108 -11.38 -3.88 3.68
N LEU A 109 -12.02 -4.55 2.72
CA LEU A 109 -12.90 -3.88 1.75
C LEU A 109 -14.15 -3.27 2.42
N ASN A 110 -14.79 -3.99 3.36
CA ASN A 110 -15.93 -3.47 4.12
C ASN A 110 -15.58 -2.24 4.97
N GLU A 111 -14.43 -2.26 5.65
CA GLU A 111 -14.01 -1.16 6.54
C GLU A 111 -13.57 0.10 5.78
N SER A 112 -13.24 -0.06 4.50
CA SER A 112 -12.64 0.98 3.68
C SER A 112 -13.64 1.96 3.03
N GLY A 113 -14.94 1.69 3.15
CA GLY A 113 -16.00 2.52 2.58
C GLY A 113 -16.23 2.37 1.08
N ALA A 114 -15.36 1.68 0.33
CA ALA A 114 -15.54 1.45 -1.12
C ALA A 114 -16.85 0.70 -1.46
N LEU A 115 -17.35 -0.13 -0.54
CA LEU A 115 -18.62 -0.85 -0.71
C LEU A 115 -19.87 0.00 -0.38
N LEU A 116 -19.69 1.22 0.14
CA LEU A 116 -20.79 2.18 0.31
C LEU A 116 -21.12 2.87 -1.02
N THR A 117 -20.12 3.02 -1.90
CA THR A 117 -20.25 3.66 -3.21
C THR A 117 -20.40 2.65 -4.34
N LEU A 118 -19.95 1.41 -4.16
CA LEU A 118 -19.94 0.39 -5.21
C LEU A 118 -20.56 -0.92 -4.73
N ASN A 119 -21.35 -1.56 -5.58
CA ASN A 119 -21.92 -2.87 -5.32
C ASN A 119 -20.97 -3.97 -5.86
N PRO A 120 -20.38 -4.81 -5.00
CA PRO A 120 -19.44 -5.83 -5.43
C PRO A 120 -20.08 -6.97 -6.23
N GLU A 121 -21.42 -7.05 -6.29
CA GLU A 121 -22.12 -7.97 -7.20
C GLU A 121 -22.01 -7.54 -8.67
N ASP A 122 -21.68 -6.28 -8.94
CA ASP A 122 -21.51 -5.73 -10.29
C ASP A 122 -20.07 -5.92 -10.82
N TRP A 123 -19.18 -6.51 -10.00
CA TRP A 123 -17.77 -6.74 -10.30
C TRP A 123 -17.55 -8.23 -10.59
N MET A 124 -17.49 -8.58 -11.87
CA MET A 124 -17.31 -9.96 -12.34
C MET A 124 -15.95 -10.17 -12.99
#